data_AF-A0A959Z9I7-F1
#
_entry.id   AF-A0A959Z9I7-F1
#
_cell.length_a   1.000
_cell.length_b   1.000
_cell.length_c   1.000
_cell.angle_alpha   90.00
_cell.angle_beta   90.00
_cell.angle_gamma   90.00
#
_symmetry.space_group_name_H-M   'P 1'
#
loop_
_entity.id
_entity.type
_entity.pdbx_description
1 polymer ?
#
loop_
_entity_poly.entity_id
_entity_poly.type
_entity_poly.pdbx_seq_one_letter_code
_entity_poly.pdbx_strand_id
1 'polypeptide(L)'
;MKRIIWLIPFLILAGCTPREQSLMPLKVGQTWTYEIKPGFQSDAIEVKVSRPLSVGPCQGYELTSGYGSTRLGWDGNTLLASQLGGTVYDPPLPLISPLGPEETKTWRGDVVLAGKTREGIARLSRKDVKTKVGTFDRNAVESIINLEVDGQKHEILTWFVKNLGIVRQEQRRDGILVNRISYLSGP
;
A
#
# COMPACT_ATOMS: atom_id res chain seq x y z
N MET A 1 26.88 24.88 -53.14
CA MET A 1 25.65 24.64 -52.37
C MET A 1 25.95 23.56 -51.32
N LYS A 2 26.14 23.93 -50.05
CA LYS A 2 26.47 23.00 -48.95
C LYS A 2 25.19 22.65 -48.19
N ARG A 3 24.80 21.38 -48.21
CA ARG A 3 23.65 20.85 -47.46
C ARG A 3 24.05 20.65 -46.00
N ILE A 4 23.43 21.39 -45.10
CA ILE A 4 23.57 21.24 -43.64
C ILE A 4 22.61 20.14 -43.21
N ILE A 5 23.16 19.01 -42.78
CA ILE A 5 22.42 17.89 -42.20
C ILE A 5 22.14 18.26 -40.74
N TRP A 6 20.87 18.53 -40.42
CA TRP A 6 20.38 18.74 -39.06
C TRP A 6 20.26 17.37 -38.36
N LEU A 7 21.14 17.12 -37.38
CA LEU A 7 21.01 16.01 -36.45
C LEU A 7 19.97 16.39 -35.38
N ILE A 8 18.80 15.74 -35.43
CA ILE A 8 17.79 15.81 -34.37
C ILE A 8 18.30 14.99 -33.18
N PRO A 9 18.46 15.57 -31.98
CA PRO A 9 18.86 14.81 -30.81
C PRO A 9 17.68 13.95 -30.35
N PHE A 10 17.89 12.64 -30.35
CA PHE A 10 17.00 11.67 -29.71
C PHE A 10 17.01 11.94 -28.21
N LEU A 11 16.02 12.69 -27.70
CA LEU A 11 15.78 12.83 -26.27
C LEU A 11 15.31 11.46 -25.75
N ILE A 12 16.22 10.74 -25.12
CA ILE A 12 15.91 9.52 -24.36
C ILE A 12 15.12 9.97 -23.13
N LEU A 13 13.80 9.96 -23.24
CA LEU A 13 12.88 10.04 -22.11
C LEU A 13 13.03 8.76 -21.27
N ALA A 14 14.11 8.68 -20.48
CA ALA A 14 14.22 7.72 -19.41
C ALA A 14 13.11 8.05 -18.39
N GLY A 15 11.96 7.39 -18.54
CA GLY A 15 10.85 7.49 -17.61
C GLY A 15 11.27 6.96 -16.26
N CYS A 16 11.79 7.83 -15.40
CA CYS A 16 11.98 7.55 -13.98
C CYS A 16 10.58 7.43 -13.34
N THR A 17 10.02 6.22 -13.31
CA THR A 17 8.93 5.95 -12.38
C THR A 17 9.43 6.28 -10.98
N PRO A 18 8.72 7.13 -10.21
CA PRO A 18 9.18 7.52 -8.89
C PRO A 18 9.46 6.28 -8.03
N ARG A 19 10.59 6.27 -7.32
CA ARG A 19 11.11 5.09 -6.60
C ARG A 19 10.04 4.44 -5.70
N GLU A 20 9.21 5.25 -5.07
CA GLU A 20 8.16 4.77 -4.16
C GLU A 20 7.05 4.02 -4.91
N GLN A 21 6.68 4.42 -6.12
CA GLN A 21 5.62 3.75 -6.89
C GLN A 21 5.95 2.29 -7.23
N SER A 22 7.24 1.96 -7.29
CA SER A 22 7.69 0.58 -7.46
C SER A 22 7.44 -0.31 -6.23
N LEU A 23 7.14 0.26 -5.06
CA LEU A 23 6.82 -0.51 -3.84
C LEU A 23 5.44 -1.15 -3.88
N MET A 24 4.52 -0.62 -4.68
CA MET A 24 3.21 -1.23 -4.92
C MET A 24 2.85 -1.02 -6.39
N PRO A 25 3.24 -1.95 -7.28
CA PRO A 25 2.87 -1.85 -8.68
C PRO A 25 1.34 -2.04 -8.78
N LEU A 26 0.66 -1.07 -9.37
CA LEU A 26 -0.79 -1.10 -9.57
C LEU A 26 -1.08 -1.07 -11.06
N LYS A 27 -1.33 -2.24 -11.64
CA LYS A 27 -1.73 -2.40 -13.04
C LYS A 27 -2.88 -3.38 -13.14
N VAL A 28 -3.93 -3.03 -13.87
CA VAL A 28 -5.10 -3.91 -14.11
C VAL A 28 -4.63 -5.28 -14.58
N GLY A 29 -5.18 -6.33 -13.96
CA GLY A 29 -4.83 -7.72 -14.22
C GLY A 29 -3.66 -8.26 -13.39
N GLN A 30 -2.90 -7.44 -12.67
CA GLN A 30 -1.92 -7.95 -11.70
C GLN A 30 -2.62 -8.66 -10.55
N THR A 31 -2.00 -9.76 -10.12
CA THR A 31 -2.53 -10.65 -9.08
C THR A 31 -1.44 -10.97 -8.07
N TRP A 32 -1.82 -11.08 -6.81
CA TRP A 32 -1.01 -11.61 -5.73
C TRP A 32 -1.76 -12.73 -5.05
N THR A 33 -1.03 -13.76 -4.62
CA THR A 33 -1.55 -14.76 -3.71
C THR A 33 -0.96 -14.54 -2.32
N TYR A 34 -1.84 -14.41 -1.33
CA TYR A 34 -1.48 -14.22 0.07
C TYR A 34 -2.00 -15.35 0.93
N GLU A 35 -1.19 -15.83 1.86
CA GLU A 35 -1.67 -16.58 3.01
C GLU A 35 -2.28 -15.58 4.02
N ILE A 36 -3.53 -15.77 4.42
CA ILE A 36 -4.17 -15.03 5.52
C ILE A 36 -4.24 -15.93 6.74
N LYS A 37 -3.90 -15.39 7.91
CA LYS A 37 -4.03 -16.06 9.21
C LYS A 37 -4.94 -15.28 10.17
N PRO A 38 -6.27 -15.45 10.11
CA PRO A 38 -7.17 -14.97 11.15
C PRO A 38 -7.20 -15.98 12.31
N GLY A 39 -6.49 -15.69 13.39
CA GLY A 39 -6.40 -16.61 14.54
C GLY A 39 -5.64 -17.90 14.20
N PHE A 40 -6.28 -19.06 14.37
CA PHE A 40 -5.67 -20.39 14.17
C PHE A 40 -5.86 -20.99 12.77
N GLN A 41 -6.65 -20.37 11.90
CA GLN A 41 -6.87 -20.86 10.53
C GLN A 41 -5.91 -20.17 9.57
N SER A 42 -5.59 -20.84 8.45
CA SER A 42 -4.82 -20.27 7.35
C SER A 42 -5.52 -20.56 6.03
N ASP A 43 -5.69 -19.54 5.20
CA ASP A 43 -6.25 -19.69 3.85
C ASP A 43 -5.39 -18.93 2.82
N ALA A 44 -5.37 -19.40 1.59
CA ALA A 44 -4.69 -18.75 0.48
C ALA A 44 -5.71 -17.95 -0.34
N ILE A 45 -5.48 -16.65 -0.47
CA ILE A 45 -6.37 -15.76 -1.22
C ILE A 45 -5.66 -15.17 -2.42
N GLU A 46 -6.39 -15.03 -3.52
CA GLU A 46 -5.97 -14.21 -4.65
C GLU A 46 -6.51 -12.79 -4.48
N VAL A 47 -5.62 -11.80 -4.63
CA VAL A 47 -5.94 -10.38 -4.72
C VAL A 47 -5.61 -9.92 -6.13
N LYS A 48 -6.58 -9.31 -6.81
CA LYS A 48 -6.44 -8.87 -8.21
C LYS A 48 -6.72 -7.38 -8.37
N VAL A 49 -5.89 -6.67 -9.13
CA VAL A 49 -6.21 -5.32 -9.61
C VAL A 49 -7.32 -5.43 -10.67
N SER A 50 -8.54 -5.05 -10.28
CA SER A 50 -9.74 -5.30 -11.07
C SER A 50 -10.02 -4.19 -12.09
N ARG A 51 -10.00 -2.93 -11.67
CA ARG A 51 -10.35 -1.77 -12.51
C ARG A 51 -9.77 -0.46 -11.98
N PRO A 52 -9.60 0.57 -12.83
CA PRO A 52 -9.28 1.92 -12.39
C PRO A 52 -10.47 2.57 -11.66
N LEU A 53 -10.17 3.48 -10.73
CA LEU A 53 -11.12 4.36 -10.03
C LEU A 53 -10.40 5.58 -9.44
N SER A 54 -11.10 6.44 -8.72
CA SER A 54 -10.48 7.56 -7.97
C SER A 54 -10.25 7.21 -6.50
N VAL A 55 -9.09 7.56 -5.97
CA VAL A 55 -8.74 7.46 -4.53
C VAL A 55 -8.42 8.86 -4.03
N GLY A 56 -9.44 9.54 -3.49
CA GLY A 56 -9.34 10.96 -3.14
C GLY A 56 -8.97 11.80 -4.38
N PRO A 57 -7.86 12.57 -4.35
CA PRO A 57 -7.49 13.46 -5.44
C PRO A 57 -6.80 12.75 -6.63
N CYS A 58 -6.40 11.49 -6.50
CA CYS A 58 -5.61 10.80 -7.51
C CYS A 58 -6.36 9.64 -8.19
N GLN A 59 -5.90 9.28 -9.38
CA GLN A 59 -6.32 8.05 -10.02
C GLN A 59 -5.68 6.86 -9.31
N GLY A 60 -6.49 5.85 -9.02
CA GLY A 60 -6.11 4.63 -8.35
C GLY A 60 -6.83 3.42 -8.94
N TYR A 61 -6.89 2.35 -8.15
CA TYR A 61 -7.39 1.06 -8.58
C TYR A 61 -8.13 0.36 -7.45
N GLU A 62 -9.12 -0.45 -7.84
CA GLU A 62 -9.78 -1.40 -6.95
C GLU A 62 -9.06 -2.74 -7.00
N LEU A 63 -8.64 -3.23 -5.85
CA LEU A 63 -8.11 -4.57 -5.65
C LEU A 63 -9.23 -5.42 -5.04
N THR A 64 -9.53 -6.56 -5.66
CA THR A 64 -10.61 -7.46 -5.23
C THR A 64 -10.07 -8.81 -4.82
N SER A 65 -10.69 -9.41 -3.81
CA SER A 65 -10.41 -10.77 -3.33
C SER A 65 -11.71 -11.42 -2.84
N GLY A 66 -11.64 -12.71 -2.47
CA GLY A 66 -12.75 -13.40 -1.79
C GLY A 66 -13.17 -12.77 -0.45
N TYR A 67 -12.33 -11.91 0.14
CA TYR A 67 -12.58 -11.23 1.42
C TYR A 67 -13.00 -9.76 1.28
N GLY A 68 -13.25 -9.31 0.06
CA GLY A 68 -13.71 -7.95 -0.23
C GLY A 68 -12.72 -7.12 -1.04
N SER A 69 -12.93 -5.80 -1.02
CA SER A 69 -12.20 -4.84 -1.85
C SER A 69 -11.34 -3.88 -1.05
N THR A 70 -10.21 -3.52 -1.65
CA THR A 70 -9.27 -2.49 -1.19
C THR A 70 -9.11 -1.48 -2.33
N ARG A 71 -8.99 -0.18 -2.00
CA ARG A 71 -8.88 0.88 -3.01
C ARG A 71 -7.62 1.69 -2.76
N LEU A 72 -6.67 1.62 -3.70
CA LEU A 72 -5.34 2.20 -3.57
C LEU A 72 -5.01 3.12 -4.74
N GLY A 73 -4.30 4.21 -4.47
CA GLY A 73 -3.85 5.14 -5.51
C GLY A 73 -2.54 5.80 -5.12
N TRP A 74 -1.70 6.11 -6.11
CA TRP A 74 -0.48 6.88 -5.89
C TRP A 74 -0.76 8.36 -6.13
N ASP A 75 -0.55 9.18 -5.08
CA ASP A 75 -0.48 10.64 -5.20
C ASP A 75 0.98 11.07 -5.05
N GLY A 76 1.64 11.29 -6.19
CA GLY A 76 3.09 11.47 -6.27
C GLY A 76 3.85 10.26 -5.69
N ASN A 77 4.52 10.47 -4.55
CA ASN A 77 5.28 9.46 -3.80
C ASN A 77 4.52 8.89 -2.59
N THR A 78 3.24 9.22 -2.44
CA THR A 78 2.41 8.74 -1.33
C THR A 78 1.44 7.68 -1.85
N LEU A 79 1.47 6.48 -1.26
CA LEU A 79 0.43 5.49 -1.52
C LEU A 79 -0.74 5.79 -0.60
N LEU A 80 -1.90 6.06 -1.17
CA LEU A 80 -3.14 6.36 -0.46
C LEU A 80 -4.08 5.16 -0.50
N ALA A 81 -4.85 4.98 0.56
CA ALA A 81 -5.93 4.01 0.65
C ALA A 81 -7.24 4.68 1.09
N SER A 82 -8.25 4.68 0.20
CA SER A 82 -9.60 5.10 0.59
C SER A 82 -10.41 3.96 1.19
N GLN A 83 -9.98 2.71 0.99
CA GLN A 83 -10.62 1.54 1.58
C GLN A 83 -9.61 0.42 1.84
N LEU A 84 -9.63 -0.16 3.04
CA LEU A 84 -8.83 -1.34 3.44
C LEU A 84 -9.70 -2.31 4.24
N GLY A 85 -9.80 -3.56 3.78
CA GLY A 85 -10.48 -4.62 4.54
C GLY A 85 -11.91 -4.26 4.97
N GLY A 86 -12.65 -3.56 4.10
CA GLY A 86 -14.01 -3.09 4.38
C GLY A 86 -14.12 -1.80 5.21
N THR A 87 -13.01 -1.24 5.68
CA THR A 87 -12.96 0.08 6.34
C THR A 87 -12.74 1.17 5.30
N VAL A 88 -13.52 2.24 5.34
CA VAL A 88 -13.36 3.41 4.43
C VAL A 88 -12.72 4.56 5.19
N TYR A 89 -11.85 5.32 4.53
CA TYR A 89 -11.12 6.46 5.09
C TYR A 89 -11.34 7.71 4.24
N ASP A 90 -11.71 8.82 4.87
CA ASP A 90 -11.88 10.13 4.23
C ASP A 90 -11.27 11.27 5.08
N PRO A 91 -10.20 11.95 4.63
CA PRO A 91 -9.48 11.74 3.38
C PRO A 91 -8.76 10.37 3.34
N PRO A 92 -8.33 9.87 2.16
CA PRO A 92 -7.64 8.59 2.07
C PRO A 92 -6.43 8.48 3.04
N LEU A 93 -6.31 7.33 3.68
CA LEU A 93 -5.24 7.03 4.63
C LEU A 93 -3.91 6.83 3.89
N PRO A 94 -2.83 7.54 4.25
CA PRO A 94 -1.52 7.30 3.65
C PRO A 94 -0.92 5.98 4.18
N LEU A 95 -0.63 5.05 3.27
CA LEU A 95 0.04 3.78 3.54
C LEU A 95 1.55 3.85 3.38
N ILE A 96 2.03 4.63 2.43
CA ILE A 96 3.46 4.92 2.23
C ILE A 96 3.56 6.42 2.03
N SER A 97 4.57 7.05 2.62
CA SER A 97 4.90 8.46 2.41
C SER A 97 6.43 8.59 2.36
N PRO A 98 7.00 9.56 1.62
CA PRO A 98 8.45 9.78 1.54
C PRO A 98 8.97 10.42 2.83
N LEU A 99 8.89 9.69 3.94
CA LEU A 99 9.31 10.12 5.27
C LEU A 99 10.77 9.75 5.52
N GLY A 100 11.49 10.63 6.22
CA GLY A 100 12.78 10.31 6.82
C GLY A 100 12.68 9.28 7.96
N PRO A 101 13.81 8.72 8.44
CA PRO A 101 13.82 7.67 9.46
C PRO A 101 13.11 8.00 10.80
N GLU A 102 13.16 9.27 11.20
CA GLU A 102 12.55 9.77 12.45
C GLU A 102 11.30 10.63 12.19
N GLU A 103 10.88 10.73 10.93
CA GLU A 103 9.75 11.56 10.54
C GLU A 103 8.44 10.79 10.72
N THR A 104 7.43 11.49 11.24
CA THR A 104 6.08 10.96 11.35
C THR A 104 5.09 11.88 10.67
N LYS A 105 4.10 11.30 10.01
CA LYS A 105 2.99 12.03 9.40
C LYS A 105 1.72 11.76 10.19
N THR A 106 1.07 12.83 10.64
CA THR A 106 -0.25 12.73 11.27
C THR A 106 -1.32 12.81 10.18
N TRP A 107 -2.30 11.92 10.27
CA TRP A 107 -3.53 11.94 9.48
C TRP A 107 -4.72 12.08 10.43
N ARG A 108 -5.73 12.84 10.00
CA ARG A 108 -7.02 12.99 10.68
C ARG A 108 -8.10 12.88 9.63
N GLY A 109 -9.18 12.17 9.94
CA GLY A 109 -10.28 11.99 9.02
C GLY A 109 -11.37 11.11 9.59
N ASP A 110 -12.39 10.90 8.78
CA ASP A 110 -13.48 10.00 9.04
C ASP A 110 -13.09 8.56 8.68
N VAL A 111 -13.48 7.65 9.56
CA VAL A 111 -13.33 6.20 9.42
C VAL A 111 -14.73 5.60 9.44
N VAL A 112 -15.11 4.94 8.35
CA VAL A 112 -16.37 4.20 8.26
C VAL A 112 -16.09 2.72 8.44
N LEU A 113 -16.55 2.18 9.56
CA LEU A 113 -16.41 0.77 9.93
C LEU A 113 -17.81 0.20 10.23
N ALA A 114 -18.17 -0.91 9.57
CA ALA A 114 -19.49 -1.55 9.72
C ALA A 114 -20.67 -0.55 9.57
N GLY A 115 -20.55 0.39 8.61
CA GLY A 115 -21.57 1.40 8.32
C GLY A 115 -21.64 2.57 9.31
N LYS A 116 -20.76 2.62 10.31
CA LYS A 116 -20.69 3.70 11.30
C LYS A 116 -19.49 4.59 11.03
N THR A 117 -19.73 5.89 10.89
CA THR A 117 -18.68 6.91 10.77
C THR A 117 -18.16 7.30 12.15
N ARG A 118 -16.83 7.43 12.27
CA ARG A 118 -16.10 7.85 13.46
C ARG A 118 -14.92 8.73 13.07
N GLU A 119 -14.56 9.68 13.91
CA GLU A 119 -13.29 10.39 13.75
C GLU A 119 -12.13 9.46 14.09
N GLY A 120 -11.07 9.55 13.29
CA GLY A 120 -9.83 8.81 13.47
C GLY A 120 -8.61 9.72 13.42
N ILE A 121 -7.60 9.37 14.20
CA ILE A 121 -6.28 10.00 14.17
C ILE A 121 -5.25 8.91 13.93
N ALA A 122 -4.45 9.04 12.87
CA ALA A 122 -3.37 8.10 12.58
C ALA A 122 -2.00 8.78 12.63
N ARG A 123 -1.00 8.04 13.08
CA ARG A 123 0.42 8.39 12.94
C ARG A 123 1.09 7.35 12.04
N LEU A 124 1.57 7.82 10.90
CA LEU A 124 2.36 7.04 9.96
C LEU A 124 3.85 7.26 10.22
N SER A 125 4.61 6.18 10.29
CA SER A 125 6.07 6.20 10.25
C SER A 125 6.61 5.13 9.30
N ARG A 126 7.91 5.22 8.99
CA ARG A 126 8.57 4.38 7.99
C ARG A 126 9.92 3.90 8.51
N LYS A 127 10.28 2.65 8.19
CA LYS A 127 11.62 2.09 8.42
C LYS A 127 12.10 1.32 7.19
N ASP A 128 13.38 1.47 6.85
CA ASP A 128 14.02 0.58 5.90
C ASP A 128 14.54 -0.66 6.66
N VAL A 129 14.13 -1.84 6.21
CA VAL A 129 14.41 -3.11 6.91
C VAL A 129 14.81 -4.22 5.94
N LYS A 130 15.31 -5.33 6.47
CA LYS A 130 15.43 -6.60 5.74
C LYS A 130 14.26 -7.50 6.11
N THR A 131 13.68 -8.16 5.13
CA THR A 131 12.65 -9.19 5.35
C THR A 131 12.91 -10.40 4.47
N LYS A 132 12.45 -11.57 4.92
CA LYS A 132 12.46 -12.79 4.12
C LYS A 132 11.27 -12.83 3.17
N VAL A 133 11.52 -13.19 1.92
CA VAL A 133 10.51 -13.55 0.92
C VAL A 133 10.89 -14.91 0.36
N GLY A 134 10.11 -15.95 0.71
CA GLY A 134 10.56 -17.33 0.54
C GLY A 134 11.84 -17.60 1.33
N THR A 135 12.90 -18.04 0.64
CA THR A 135 14.20 -18.34 1.25
C THR A 135 15.20 -17.17 1.19
N PHE A 136 14.85 -16.06 0.53
CA PHE A 136 15.79 -14.96 0.27
C PHE A 136 15.51 -13.73 1.14
N ASP A 137 16.58 -13.09 1.62
CA ASP A 137 16.49 -11.77 2.24
C ASP A 137 16.35 -10.68 1.17
N ARG A 138 15.40 -9.76 1.38
CA ARG A 138 15.12 -8.62 0.51
C ARG A 138 15.14 -7.32 1.31
N ASN A 139 15.55 -6.24 0.65
CA ASN A 139 15.32 -4.90 1.18
C ASN A 139 13.83 -4.61 1.14
N ALA A 140 13.28 -4.12 2.24
CA ALA A 140 11.88 -3.76 2.36
C ALA A 140 11.73 -2.40 3.05
N VAL A 141 10.57 -1.80 2.80
CA VAL A 141 10.08 -0.64 3.53
C VAL A 141 8.97 -1.13 4.46
N GLU A 142 9.17 -0.98 5.77
CA GLU A 142 8.13 -1.18 6.76
C GLU A 142 7.40 0.14 7.00
N SER A 143 6.11 0.16 6.70
CA SER A 143 5.20 1.23 7.05
C SER A 143 4.43 0.85 8.30
N ILE A 144 4.38 1.77 9.27
CA ILE A 144 3.72 1.57 10.56
C ILE A 144 2.67 2.65 10.72
N ILE A 145 1.41 2.24 10.83
CA ILE A 145 0.28 3.13 11.05
C ILE A 145 -0.31 2.82 12.41
N ASN A 146 -0.30 3.80 13.30
CA ASN A 146 -0.98 3.76 14.59
C ASN A 146 -2.24 4.60 14.47
N LEU A 147 -3.40 3.96 14.33
CA LEU A 147 -4.71 4.58 14.18
C LEU A 147 -5.48 4.49 15.50
N GLU A 148 -6.03 5.60 15.96
CA GLU A 148 -6.94 5.68 17.10
C GLU A 148 -8.33 6.07 16.61
N VAL A 149 -9.32 5.23 16.90
CA VAL A 149 -10.74 5.41 16.53
C VAL A 149 -11.58 4.85 17.69
N ASP A 150 -12.61 5.57 18.13
CA ASP A 150 -13.47 5.16 19.26
C ASP A 150 -12.70 4.77 20.54
N GLY A 151 -11.55 5.42 20.78
CA GLY A 151 -10.66 5.11 21.91
C GLY A 151 -9.94 3.76 21.82
N GLN A 152 -10.10 3.03 20.72
CA GLN A 152 -9.37 1.80 20.42
C GLN A 152 -8.12 2.09 19.60
N LYS A 153 -7.03 1.37 19.90
CA LYS A 153 -5.78 1.48 19.14
C LYS A 153 -5.71 0.38 18.11
N HIS A 154 -5.50 0.77 16.87
CA HIS A 154 -5.28 -0.10 15.73
C HIS A 154 -3.87 0.12 15.22
N GLU A 155 -3.12 -0.96 15.02
CA GLU A 155 -1.82 -0.91 14.35
C GLU A 155 -1.90 -1.63 13.01
N ILE A 156 -1.43 -0.99 11.95
CA ILE A 156 -1.26 -1.62 10.64
C ILE A 156 0.22 -1.55 10.29
N LEU A 157 0.89 -2.70 10.26
CA LEU A 157 2.29 -2.82 9.88
C LEU A 157 2.34 -3.45 8.50
N THR A 158 2.95 -2.80 7.53
CA THR A 158 3.01 -3.29 6.13
C THR A 158 4.44 -3.28 5.64
N TRP A 159 4.93 -4.42 5.18
CA TRP A 159 6.24 -4.57 4.57
C TRP A 159 6.09 -4.57 3.05
N PHE A 160 6.69 -3.61 2.39
CA PHE A 160 6.72 -3.48 0.94
C PHE A 160 8.09 -3.85 0.39
N VAL A 161 8.11 -4.65 -0.66
CA VAL A 161 9.33 -4.93 -1.42
C VAL A 161 9.16 -4.40 -2.84
N LYS A 162 10.21 -3.71 -3.31
CA LYS A 162 10.26 -3.14 -4.65
C LYS A 162 9.89 -4.20 -5.70
N ASN A 163 8.98 -3.81 -6.60
CA ASN A 163 8.36 -4.58 -7.68
C ASN A 163 7.50 -5.78 -7.25
N LEU A 164 7.47 -6.14 -5.96
CA LEU A 164 6.64 -7.23 -5.45
C LEU A 164 5.35 -6.73 -4.79
N GLY A 165 5.31 -5.50 -4.29
CA GLY A 165 4.16 -5.04 -3.52
C GLY A 165 4.29 -5.35 -2.03
N ILE A 166 3.14 -5.56 -1.39
CA ILE A 166 3.05 -5.98 0.00
C ILE A 166 3.55 -7.43 0.09
N VAL A 167 4.54 -7.68 0.96
CA VAL A 167 5.03 -9.04 1.24
C VAL A 167 4.56 -9.60 2.58
N ARG A 168 4.19 -8.70 3.49
CA ARG A 168 3.55 -9.01 4.77
C ARG A 168 2.72 -7.81 5.18
N GLN A 169 1.58 -8.05 5.81
CA GLN A 169 0.89 -7.02 6.58
C GLN A 169 0.32 -7.65 7.84
N GLU A 170 0.40 -6.91 8.94
CA GLU A 170 -0.17 -7.26 10.22
C GLU A 170 -1.14 -6.17 10.65
N GLN A 171 -2.24 -6.61 11.23
CA GLN A 171 -3.19 -5.74 11.89
C GLN A 171 -3.27 -6.15 13.35
N ARG A 172 -3.11 -5.17 14.25
CA ARG A 172 -3.30 -5.37 15.68
C ARG A 172 -4.39 -4.46 16.20
N ARG A 173 -5.08 -4.91 17.26
CA ARG A 173 -6.00 -4.11 18.05
C ARG A 173 -5.57 -4.18 19.50
N ASP A 174 -5.28 -3.03 20.10
CA ASP A 174 -4.80 -2.92 21.47
C ASP A 174 -3.62 -3.87 21.78
N GLY A 175 -2.68 -3.97 20.83
CA GLY A 175 -1.50 -4.83 20.90
C GLY A 175 -1.73 -6.30 20.51
N ILE A 176 -2.97 -6.74 20.34
CA ILE A 176 -3.32 -8.13 19.98
C ILE A 176 -3.34 -8.26 18.45
N LEU A 177 -2.59 -9.22 17.89
CA LEU A 177 -2.64 -9.55 16.46
C LEU A 177 -4.03 -10.08 16.08
N VAL A 178 -4.74 -9.34 15.23
CA VAL A 178 -6.08 -9.72 14.74
C VAL A 178 -6.02 -10.38 13.37
N ASN A 179 -5.06 -9.99 12.54
CA ASN A 179 -4.89 -10.54 11.21
C ASN A 179 -3.44 -10.42 10.75
N ARG A 180 -2.99 -11.40 9.97
CA ARG A 180 -1.72 -11.36 9.25
C ARG A 180 -1.96 -11.86 7.83
N ILE A 181 -1.43 -11.14 6.85
CA ILE A 181 -1.26 -11.63 5.49
C ILE A 181 0.22 -11.79 5.17
N SER A 182 0.57 -12.80 4.39
CA SER A 182 1.96 -13.11 4.00
C SER A 182 2.00 -13.53 2.54
N TYR A 183 2.94 -12.98 1.79
CA TYR A 183 3.06 -13.23 0.35
C TYR A 183 3.45 -14.67 0.06
N LEU A 184 2.72 -15.29 -0.87
CA LEU A 184 3.02 -16.61 -1.43
C LEU A 184 3.56 -16.47 -2.86
N SER A 185 2.87 -15.71 -3.70
CA SER A 185 3.24 -15.47 -5.10
C SER A 185 2.60 -14.17 -5.61
N GLY A 186 3.05 -13.70 -6.77
CA GLY A 186 2.63 -12.41 -7.31
C GLY A 186 3.37 -12.04 -8.60
N PRO A 187 3.26 -10.77 -9.04
CA PRO A 187 3.65 -10.31 -10.36
C PRO A 187 5.15 -10.37 -10.66
#